data_AF-A0A9X0UDP8-F1
#
_entry.id   AF-A0A9X0UDP8-F1
#
_cell.length_a   1.000
_cell.length_b   1.000
_cell.length_c   1.000
_cell.angle_alpha   90.00
_cell.angle_beta   90.00
_cell.angle_gamma   90.00
#
_symmetry.space_group_name_H-M   'P 1'
#
loop_
_entity.id
_entity.type
_entity.pdbx_description
1 polymer ?
#
loop_
_entity_poly.entity_id
_entity_poly.type
_entity_poly.pdbx_seq_one_letter_code
_entity_poly.pdbx_strand_id
1 'polypeptide(L)' 'MTETPTAAEIDAFVARHGLSALTPEQRSRMAELARTVAETGQALPRVGDKFAEPATVFRVRG' A
#
# COMPACT_ATOMS: atom_id res chain seq x y z
N MET A 1 -4.87 -14.71 3.21
CA MET A 1 -4.75 -13.69 4.28
C MET A 1 -3.51 -12.89 3.97
N THR A 2 -3.62 -11.58 3.87
CA THR A 2 -2.45 -10.73 3.63
C THR A 2 -1.86 -10.36 4.98
N GLU A 3 -0.60 -10.69 5.19
CA GLU A 3 0.05 -10.48 6.48
C GLU A 3 0.37 -8.99 6.67
N THR A 4 0.12 -8.48 7.88
CA THR A 4 0.59 -7.14 8.26
C THR A 4 2.12 -7.16 8.31
N PRO A 5 2.81 -6.21 7.66
CA PRO A 5 4.27 -6.13 7.77
C PRO A 5 4.70 -6.04 9.23
N THR A 6 5.74 -6.78 9.57
CA THR A 6 6.36 -6.76 10.90
C THR A 6 7.02 -5.41 11.16
N ALA A 7 7.26 -5.09 12.44
CA ALA A 7 7.96 -3.86 12.82
C ALA A 7 9.36 -3.75 12.17
N ALA A 8 10.07 -4.88 12.03
CA ALA A 8 11.38 -4.92 11.39
C ALA A 8 11.31 -4.58 9.89
N GLU A 9 10.29 -5.05 9.18
CA GLU A 9 10.08 -4.72 7.76
C GLU A 9 9.72 -3.24 7.58
N ILE A 10 8.90 -2.69 8.48
CA ILE A 10 8.57 -1.27 8.51
C ILE A 10 9.81 -0.43 8.78
N ASP A 11 10.65 -0.80 9.75
CA ASP A 11 11.88 -0.06 10.05
C ASP A 11 12.89 -0.12 8.89
N ALA A 12 13.02 -1.27 8.23
CA ALA A 12 13.84 -1.40 7.03
C ALA A 12 13.32 -0.52 5.88
N PHE A 13 12.00 -0.46 5.69
CA PHE A 13 11.37 0.41 4.70
C PHE A 13 11.61 1.89 5.02
N VAL A 14 11.40 2.28 6.28
CA VAL A 14 11.64 3.65 6.77
C VAL A 14 13.08 4.08 6.51
N ALA A 15 14.04 3.22 6.83
CA ALA A 15 15.46 3.50 6.60
C ALA A 15 15.78 3.65 5.10
N ARG A 16 15.28 2.74 4.27
CA ARG A 16 15.51 2.74 2.82
C ARG A 16 14.97 3.99 2.12
N HIS A 17 13.86 4.55 2.62
CA HIS A 17 13.17 5.68 2.00
C HIS A 17 13.42 7.02 2.71
N GLY A 18 14.33 7.07 3.70
CA GLY A 18 14.66 8.30 4.41
C GLY A 18 13.52 8.85 5.28
N LEU A 19 12.62 7.98 5.76
CA LEU A 19 11.44 8.36 6.55
C LEU A 19 11.71 8.33 8.06
N SER A 20 12.97 8.48 8.48
CA SER A 20 13.40 8.27 9.87
C SER A 20 12.71 9.19 10.90
N ALA A 21 12.16 10.32 10.44
CA ALA A 21 11.42 11.28 11.26
C ALA A 21 9.99 10.83 11.63
N LEU A 22 9.49 9.72 11.10
CA LEU A 22 8.15 9.22 11.43
C LEU A 22 8.05 8.75 12.88
N THR A 23 6.97 9.17 13.55
CA THR A 23 6.65 8.71 14.91
C THR A 23 6.27 7.23 14.93
N PRO A 24 6.34 6.56 16.09
CA PRO A 24 5.88 5.18 16.22
C PRO A 24 4.43 4.96 15.77
N GLU A 25 3.51 5.89 16.07
CA GLU A 25 2.12 5.80 15.62
C GLU A 25 2.00 5.90 14.10
N GLN A 26 2.80 6.76 13.47
CA GLN A 26 2.82 6.90 12.01
C GLN A 26 3.37 5.63 11.34
N ARG A 27 4.39 4.99 11.94
CA ARG A 27 4.92 3.70 11.46
C ARG A 27 3.88 2.58 11.60
N SER A 28 3.16 2.53 12.72
CA SER A 28 2.06 1.58 12.93
C SER A 28 0.94 1.76 11.89
N ARG A 29 0.54 3.01 11.63
CA ARG A 29 -0.45 3.31 10.58
C ARG A 29 0.04 2.92 9.18
N MET A 30 1.33 3.00 8.92
CA MET A 30 1.92 2.57 7.65
C MET A 30 1.82 1.05 7.46
N ALA A 31 2.03 0.25 8.51
CA ALA A 31 1.80 -1.19 8.47
C ALA A 31 0.34 -1.54 8.13
N GLU A 32 -0.63 -0.86 8.75
CA GLU A 32 -2.06 -1.06 8.45
C GLU A 32 -2.41 -0.67 7.00
N LEU A 33 -1.85 0.44 6.50
CA LEU A 33 -2.02 0.86 5.12
C LEU A 33 -1.43 -0.16 4.14
N ALA A 34 -0.24 -0.68 4.43
CA ALA A 34 0.40 -1.69 3.59
C ALA A 34 -0.45 -2.96 3.49
N ARG A 35 -0.99 -3.46 4.61
CA ARG A 35 -1.94 -4.58 4.61
C ARG A 35 -3.18 -4.25 3.76
N THR A 36 -3.81 -3.10 3.99
CA THR A 36 -5.02 -2.68 3.28
C THR A 36 -4.80 -2.58 1.77
N VAL A 37 -3.68 -2.00 1.34
CA VAL A 37 -3.30 -1.89 -0.08
C VAL A 37 -3.10 -3.27 -0.69
N ALA A 38 -2.45 -4.18 0.04
CA ALA A 38 -2.18 -5.52 -0.46
C ALA A 38 -3.46 -6.39 -0.54
N GLU A 39 -4.37 -6.28 0.45
CA GLU A 39 -5.72 -6.88 0.39
C GLU A 39 -6.52 -6.33 -0.80
N THR A 40 -6.56 -5.00 -0.95
CA THR A 40 -7.28 -4.35 -2.05
C THR A 40 -6.69 -4.76 -3.41
N GLY A 41 -5.36 -4.77 -3.53
CA GLY A 41 -4.67 -5.16 -4.76
C GLY A 41 -4.92 -6.62 -5.18
N GLN A 42 -5.18 -7.53 -4.22
CA GLN A 42 -5.60 -8.90 -4.53
C GLN A 42 -7.06 -8.98 -5.02
N ALA A 43 -7.92 -8.09 -4.53
CA ALA A 43 -9.32 -8.02 -4.94
C ALA A 43 -9.51 -7.33 -6.30
N LEU A 44 -8.55 -6.52 -6.75
CA LEU A 44 -8.63 -5.84 -8.03
C LEU A 44 -8.46 -6.83 -9.20
N PRO A 45 -9.38 -6.85 -10.17
CA PRO A 45 -9.20 -7.64 -11.38
C PRO A 45 -7.96 -7.18 -12.11
N ARG A 46 -7.01 -8.09 -12.33
CA ARG A 46 -5.83 -7.80 -13.15
C ARG A 46 -6.25 -7.75 -14.60
N VAL A 47 -5.98 -6.63 -15.27
CA VAL A 47 -6.15 -6.53 -16.71
C VAL A 47 -5.06 -7.40 -17.35
N GLY A 48 -5.47 -8.51 -17.98
CA GLY A 48 -4.56 -9.51 -18.55
C GLY A 48 -3.82 -9.04 -19.81
N ASP A 49 -4.26 -7.94 -20.41
CA ASP A 49 -3.66 -7.32 -21.59
C ASP A 49 -3.23 -5.89 -21.26
N LYS A 50 -1.96 -5.58 -21.51
CA LYS A 50 -1.39 -4.23 -21.33
C LYS A 50 -1.98 -3.20 -22.29
N PHE A 51 -2.64 -3.64 -23.36
CA PHE A 51 -3.32 -2.80 -24.36
C PHE A 51 -4.81 -2.67 -24.10
N ALA A 52 -5.38 -3.44 -23.16
CA ALA A 52 -6.75 -3.23 -22.75
C ALA A 52 -6.81 -1.93 -21.93
N GLU A 53 -7.75 -1.05 -22.30
CA GLU A 53 -7.95 0.22 -21.60
C GLU A 53 -8.15 -0.05 -20.09
N PRO A 54 -7.45 0.70 -19.21
CA PRO A 54 -7.65 0.57 -17.78
C PRO A 54 -9.11 0.88 -17.43
N ALA A 55 -9.64 0.20 -16.42
CA ALA A 55 -11.00 0.45 -15.94
C ALA A 55 -11.22 1.94 -15.65
N THR A 56 -12.32 2.49 -16.16
CA THR A 56 -12.71 3.90 -15.96
C THR A 56 -12.68 4.26 -14.48
N VAL A 57 -11.81 5.20 -14.10
CA VAL A 57 -11.74 5.70 -12.72
C VAL A 57 -12.78 6.79 -12.47
N PHE A 58 -13.38 6.77 -11.29
CA PHE A 58 -14.28 7.84 -10.85
C PHE A 58 -13.49 9.14 -10.64
N ARG A 59 -13.95 10.24 -11.24
CA ARG A 59 -13.50 11.58 -10.86
C ARG A 59 -14.32 12.05 -9.67
N VAL A 60 -13.68 12.19 -8.51
CA VAL A 60 -14.27 12.91 -7.38
C VAL A 60 -14.28 14.39 -7.75
N ARG A 61 -15.47 14.95 -7.98
CA ARG A 61 -15.64 16.40 -7.99
C ARG A 61 -15.69 16.85 -6.52
N GLY A 62 -14.81 17.78 -6.17
CA GLY A 62 -14.77 18.42 -4.86
C GLY A 62 -15.96 19.32 -4.61
#